data_AF-A0A6M1ZBK6-F1
#
_entry.id   AF-A0A6M1ZBK6-F1
#
_cell.length_a   1.000
_cell.length_b   1.000
_cell.length_c   1.000
_cell.angle_alpha   90.00
_cell.angle_beta   90.00
_cell.angle_gamma   90.00
#
_symmetry.space_group_name_H-M   'P 1'
#
loop_
_entity.id
_entity.type
_entity.pdbx_description
1 polymer ?
#
loop_
_entity_poly.entity_id
_entity_poly.type
_entity_poly.pdbx_seq_one_letter_code
_entity_poly.pdbx_strand_id
1 'polypeptide(L)'
;MKRWWLFFILLCSPLLAIDEKPPTLKVLACKLSEKVRIDVQGPFKLTTIDSGELILNETKGRHGPLTTTEKGLKWREVFANTFEMRIIPTHEKTTISLDGQPFKGCLEIYSIGGTLNIVNEIDIENYLERHLGEKGLQNQKPHTLEAVAIIARTHLHYIAERGAYATWQVPLTKKGYPHPQKYQSIASAAKNTRGQILTYKGKPFPTTWTANAAGETVSYSAMFRKGKNETPPGASLLPSHMTRERKTWSLSLRPERLLDVVDLPDFSQIELFHAEGTRKVYALRFSGDKGYKDVDFFRFQKALGSHLLRSNDFTVSLQGDRIVFSGYGEGIGVGL
;
A
#
# COMPACT_ATOMS: atom_id res chain seq x y z
N MET A 1 -28.51 63.77 -3.65
CA MET A 1 -28.23 62.35 -3.96
C MET A 1 -26.77 62.07 -3.65
N LYS A 2 -26.45 61.48 -2.49
CA LYS A 2 -25.07 61.12 -2.08
C LYS A 2 -24.95 59.60 -2.13
N ARG A 3 -24.10 59.07 -3.01
CA ARG A 3 -23.77 57.64 -3.15
C ARG A 3 -22.78 57.25 -2.04
N TRP A 4 -23.17 56.33 -1.16
CA TRP A 4 -22.27 55.62 -0.27
C TRP A 4 -21.58 54.49 -1.02
N TRP A 5 -20.25 54.43 -0.95
CA TRP A 5 -19.45 53.28 -1.37
C TRP A 5 -19.22 52.40 -0.14
N LEU A 6 -19.81 51.20 -0.14
CA LEU A 6 -19.49 50.16 0.84
C LEU A 6 -18.20 49.45 0.38
N PHE A 7 -17.10 49.72 1.08
CA PHE A 7 -15.90 48.88 1.02
C PHE A 7 -16.18 47.58 1.79
N PHE A 8 -16.30 46.47 1.06
CA PHE A 8 -16.25 45.14 1.67
C PHE A 8 -14.80 44.82 2.02
N ILE A 9 -14.44 45.00 3.29
CA ILE A 9 -13.20 44.43 3.84
C ILE A 9 -13.47 42.94 4.06
N LEU A 10 -12.91 42.10 3.18
CA LEU A 10 -12.78 40.66 3.40
C LEU A 10 -11.82 40.46 4.58
N LEU A 11 -12.38 40.35 5.78
CA LEU A 11 -11.69 39.84 6.96
C LEU A 11 -11.37 38.36 6.70
N CYS A 12 -10.19 38.12 6.14
CA CYS A 12 -9.55 36.82 6.10
C CYS A 12 -9.29 36.41 7.55
N SER A 13 -10.23 35.63 8.12
CA SER A 13 -10.05 35.06 9.45
C SER A 13 -8.92 34.04 9.33
N PRO A 14 -7.85 34.12 10.14
CA PRO A 14 -6.84 33.08 10.14
C PRO A 14 -7.54 31.80 10.59
N LEU A 15 -7.57 30.82 9.70
CA LEU A 15 -7.99 29.46 10.03
C LEU A 15 -7.13 29.02 11.21
N LEU A 16 -7.71 28.99 12.41
CA LEU A 16 -7.10 28.32 13.56
C LEU A 16 -6.79 26.90 13.09
N ALA A 17 -5.51 26.61 12.90
CA ALA A 17 -5.04 25.25 12.72
C ALA A 17 -5.40 24.53 14.01
N ILE A 18 -6.53 23.84 14.01
CA ILE A 18 -6.80 22.80 14.98
C ILE A 18 -5.62 21.85 14.80
N ASP A 19 -4.85 21.64 15.88
CA ASP A 19 -3.74 20.70 15.92
C ASP A 19 -4.36 19.28 15.89
N GLU A 20 -5.01 18.96 14.76
CA GLU A 20 -5.56 17.65 14.49
C GLU A 20 -4.37 16.70 14.41
N LYS A 21 -4.45 15.64 15.22
CA LYS A 21 -3.51 14.54 15.17
C LYS A 21 -3.24 14.20 13.70
N PRO A 22 -1.97 14.20 13.24
CA PRO A 22 -1.67 13.94 11.84
C PRO A 22 -2.25 12.59 11.42
N PRO A 23 -2.68 12.45 10.16
CA PRO A 23 -3.24 11.20 9.68
C PRO A 23 -2.20 10.08 9.85
N THR A 24 -2.64 8.96 10.44
CA THR A 24 -1.77 7.82 10.76
C THR A 24 -2.19 6.57 10.03
N LEU A 25 -1.28 5.61 9.97
CA LEU A 25 -1.45 4.28 9.42
C LEU A 25 -0.98 3.25 10.44
N LYS A 26 -1.77 2.19 10.65
CA LYS A 26 -1.42 1.03 11.48
C LYS A 26 -0.82 -0.06 10.59
N VAL A 27 0.45 -0.36 10.86
CA VAL A 27 1.27 -1.31 10.09
C VAL A 27 1.53 -2.54 10.94
N LEU A 28 1.15 -3.74 10.48
CA LEU A 28 1.48 -4.98 11.18
C LEU A 28 2.99 -5.27 11.06
N ALA A 29 3.72 -5.04 12.15
CA ALA A 29 5.18 -5.15 12.21
C ALA A 29 5.65 -6.56 12.55
N CYS A 30 4.94 -7.26 13.44
CA CYS A 30 5.23 -8.63 13.84
C CYS A 30 3.93 -9.41 14.00
N LYS A 31 3.91 -10.69 13.59
CA LYS A 31 2.73 -11.54 13.64
C LYS A 31 3.11 -12.91 14.22
N LEU A 32 2.32 -13.39 15.19
CA LEU A 32 2.44 -14.72 15.81
C LEU A 32 3.86 -15.06 16.32
N SER A 33 4.51 -14.12 17.02
CA SER A 33 5.84 -14.37 17.61
C SER A 33 5.74 -14.72 19.09
N GLU A 34 6.51 -15.70 19.57
CA GLU A 34 6.58 -16.04 21.00
C GLU A 34 7.36 -14.99 21.81
N LYS A 35 8.31 -14.31 21.16
CA LYS A 35 9.25 -13.39 21.79
C LYS A 35 9.75 -12.35 20.79
N VAL A 36 9.77 -11.09 21.20
CA VAL A 36 10.33 -9.99 20.40
C VAL A 36 11.16 -9.11 21.32
N ARG A 37 12.36 -8.69 20.90
CA ARG A 37 13.13 -7.71 21.66
C ARG A 37 12.60 -6.31 21.35
N ILE A 38 12.15 -5.60 22.36
CA ILE A 38 11.70 -4.21 22.25
C ILE A 38 12.62 -3.32 23.08
N ASP A 39 13.26 -2.37 22.40
CA ASP A 39 14.12 -1.39 23.04
C ASP A 39 13.61 0.03 22.74
N VAL A 40 13.27 0.76 23.80
CA VAL A 40 12.83 2.16 23.79
C VAL A 40 13.91 2.99 24.50
N GLN A 41 14.47 3.98 23.80
CA GLN A 41 15.46 4.89 24.35
C GLN A 41 14.84 6.28 24.49
N GLY A 42 14.76 6.80 25.71
CA GLY A 42 14.06 8.06 26.02
C GLY A 42 12.70 7.85 26.70
N PRO A 43 12.00 8.94 27.04
CA PRO A 43 10.77 8.89 27.83
C PRO A 43 9.57 8.38 27.02
N PHE A 44 8.73 7.55 27.64
CA PHE A 44 7.54 6.98 27.02
C PHE A 44 6.46 6.63 28.07
N LYS A 45 5.22 6.47 27.60
CA LYS A 45 4.10 5.94 28.39
C LYS A 45 3.68 4.57 27.88
N LEU A 46 3.21 3.73 28.79
CA LEU A 46 2.43 2.53 28.50
C LEU A 46 0.98 2.80 28.86
N THR A 47 0.07 2.54 27.92
CA THR A 47 -1.37 2.56 28.20
C THR A 47 -2.02 1.26 27.77
N THR A 48 -3.20 0.94 28.30
CA THR A 48 -4.10 -0.02 27.64
C THR A 48 -4.51 0.53 26.27
N ILE A 49 -4.89 -0.35 25.34
CA ILE A 49 -5.27 0.08 23.98
C ILE A 49 -6.72 0.54 23.99
N ASP A 50 -7.62 -0.25 24.59
CA ASP A 50 -9.05 0.03 24.57
C ASP A 50 -9.47 1.17 25.52
N SER A 51 -9.04 1.12 26.79
CA SER A 51 -9.44 2.11 27.80
C SER A 51 -8.53 3.35 27.86
N GLY A 52 -7.32 3.28 27.28
CA GLY A 52 -6.33 4.35 27.36
C GLY A 52 -5.78 4.61 28.77
N GLU A 53 -6.02 3.67 29.69
CA GLU A 53 -5.56 3.74 31.08
C GLU A 53 -4.04 3.67 31.15
N LEU A 54 -3.43 4.53 31.96
CA LEU A 54 -1.98 4.58 32.15
C LEU A 54 -1.51 3.37 32.96
N ILE A 55 -0.67 2.53 32.35
CA ILE A 55 -0.02 1.39 33.00
C ILE A 55 1.30 1.84 33.64
N LEU A 56 2.09 2.62 32.90
CA LEU A 56 3.43 3.05 33.31
C LEU A 56 3.80 4.36 32.62
N ASN A 57 4.57 5.21 33.31
CA ASN A 57 5.25 6.35 32.73
C ASN A 57 6.76 6.24 33.03
N GLU A 58 7.58 6.13 31.99
CA GLU A 58 9.03 5.88 32.10
C GLU A 58 9.81 7.06 31.50
N THR A 59 10.89 7.47 32.15
CA THR A 59 11.68 8.64 31.73
C THR A 59 13.02 8.28 31.11
N LYS A 60 13.59 7.12 31.46
CA LYS A 60 14.95 6.72 31.02
C LYS A 60 14.95 5.77 29.83
N GLY A 61 13.79 5.25 29.43
CA GLY A 61 13.68 4.19 28.43
C GLY A 61 13.72 2.80 29.03
N ARG A 62 13.40 1.79 28.21
CA ARG A 62 13.27 0.40 28.63
C ARG A 62 13.69 -0.51 27.49
N HIS A 63 14.42 -1.56 27.80
CA HIS A 63 14.94 -2.52 26.83
C HIS A 63 14.80 -3.94 27.35
N GLY A 64 14.68 -4.88 26.42
CA GLY A 64 14.64 -6.31 26.72
C GLY A 64 13.60 -7.09 25.92
N PRO A 65 13.55 -8.42 26.13
CA PRO A 65 12.56 -9.25 25.48
C PRO A 65 11.16 -9.00 26.04
N LEU A 66 10.22 -8.78 25.14
CA LEU A 66 8.79 -8.89 25.38
C LEU A 66 8.37 -10.34 25.11
N THR A 67 7.63 -10.93 26.04
CA THR A 67 7.04 -12.27 25.93
C THR A 67 5.62 -12.27 26.47
N THR A 68 4.85 -13.27 26.09
CA THR A 68 3.52 -13.53 26.67
C THR A 68 3.62 -14.60 27.76
N THR A 69 2.76 -14.49 28.77
CA THR A 69 2.62 -15.45 29.88
C THR A 69 1.13 -15.64 30.17
N GLU A 70 0.77 -16.70 30.89
CA GLU A 70 -0.62 -16.92 31.33
C GLU A 70 -1.19 -15.76 32.17
N LYS A 71 -0.32 -15.00 32.84
CA LYS A 71 -0.70 -13.87 33.71
C LYS A 71 -0.70 -12.52 33.00
N GLY A 72 -0.26 -12.45 31.74
CA GLY A 72 -0.16 -11.20 30.97
C GLY A 72 1.17 -11.05 30.22
N LEU A 73 1.40 -9.85 29.69
CA LEU A 73 2.62 -9.47 28.99
C LEU A 73 3.79 -9.33 29.97
N LYS A 74 4.97 -9.80 29.58
CA LYS A 74 6.21 -9.67 30.35
C LYS A 74 7.24 -8.89 29.57
N TRP A 75 7.67 -7.74 30.12
CA TRP A 75 8.77 -6.94 29.59
C TRP A 75 9.56 -6.36 30.77
N ARG A 76 10.60 -7.10 31.19
CA ARG A 76 11.24 -7.06 32.52
C ARG A 76 10.35 -7.67 33.60
N GLU A 77 9.35 -6.94 34.07
CA GLU A 77 8.29 -7.42 34.96
C GLU A 77 7.09 -7.98 34.19
N VAL A 78 6.21 -8.69 34.89
CA VAL A 78 4.92 -9.16 34.37
C VAL A 78 3.87 -8.08 34.65
N PHE A 79 3.21 -7.61 33.60
CA PHE A 79 2.03 -6.76 33.70
C PHE A 79 0.81 -7.66 33.91
N ALA A 80 0.44 -7.86 35.18
CA ALA A 80 -0.62 -8.78 35.57
C ALA A 80 -1.97 -8.36 34.94
N ASN A 81 -2.69 -9.33 34.35
CA ASN A 81 -3.95 -9.14 33.64
C ASN A 81 -3.88 -8.15 32.47
N THR A 82 -2.69 -7.85 31.96
CA THR A 82 -2.49 -6.99 30.78
C THR A 82 -2.09 -7.85 29.59
N PHE A 83 -3.00 -8.06 28.64
CA PHE A 83 -2.75 -8.81 27.40
C PHE A 83 -2.60 -7.92 26.18
N GLU A 84 -2.82 -6.62 26.35
CA GLU A 84 -2.59 -5.60 25.34
C GLU A 84 -1.98 -4.35 25.97
N MET A 85 -1.11 -3.68 25.23
CA MET A 85 -0.57 -2.40 25.67
C MET A 85 -0.08 -1.56 24.49
N ARG A 86 -0.08 -0.25 24.69
CA ARG A 86 0.40 0.74 23.74
C ARG A 86 1.63 1.45 24.30
N ILE A 87 2.73 1.42 23.54
CA ILE A 87 3.94 2.19 23.81
C ILE A 87 3.83 3.52 23.07
N ILE A 88 3.83 4.62 23.82
CA ILE A 88 3.69 5.99 23.30
C ILE A 88 4.95 6.80 23.66
N PRO A 89 5.82 7.12 22.70
CA PRO A 89 6.89 8.10 22.92
C PRO A 89 6.34 9.43 23.42
N THR A 90 6.94 10.01 24.47
CA THR A 90 6.51 11.33 24.99
C THR A 90 7.48 12.45 24.65
N HIS A 91 8.51 12.16 23.84
CA HIS A 91 9.50 13.14 23.40
C HIS A 91 10.01 12.77 22.01
N GLU A 92 10.26 13.75 21.14
CA GLU A 92 10.62 13.56 19.73
C GLU A 92 11.93 12.78 19.52
N LYS A 93 12.88 12.92 20.46
CA LYS A 93 14.16 12.17 20.45
C LYS A 93 14.03 10.73 20.91
N THR A 94 12.85 10.30 21.37
CA THR A 94 12.64 8.93 21.83
C THR A 94 12.66 8.00 20.64
N THR A 95 13.47 6.96 20.70
CA THR A 95 13.56 5.95 19.65
C THR A 95 12.97 4.64 20.13
N ILE A 96 12.28 3.93 19.24
CA ILE A 96 11.78 2.58 19.48
C ILE A 96 12.44 1.66 18.48
N SER A 97 12.82 0.46 18.90
CA SER A 97 13.29 -0.59 18.02
C SER A 97 12.69 -1.95 18.34
N LEU A 98 12.44 -2.73 17.30
CA LEU A 98 11.98 -4.12 17.34
C LEU A 98 13.05 -5.00 16.71
N ASP A 99 13.63 -5.91 17.49
CA ASP A 99 14.75 -6.77 17.07
C ASP A 99 15.88 -5.99 16.37
N GLY A 100 16.19 -4.80 16.89
CA GLY A 100 17.21 -3.88 16.37
C GLY A 100 16.77 -3.00 15.20
N GLN A 101 15.58 -3.20 14.62
CA GLN A 101 15.06 -2.34 13.56
C GLN A 101 14.37 -1.10 14.13
N PRO A 102 14.62 0.12 13.60
CA PRO A 102 14.05 1.35 14.13
C PRO A 102 12.61 1.63 13.67
N PHE A 103 11.74 1.95 14.63
CA PHE A 103 10.33 2.32 14.44
C PHE A 103 10.09 3.76 14.89
N LYS A 104 9.18 4.46 14.18
CA LYS A 104 8.66 5.77 14.55
C LYS A 104 7.19 5.63 14.93
N GLY A 105 6.68 6.58 15.72
CA GLY A 105 5.28 6.57 16.17
C GLY A 105 5.08 5.66 17.38
N CYS A 106 3.88 5.10 17.51
CA CYS A 106 3.50 4.24 18.63
C CYS A 106 3.61 2.76 18.25
N LEU A 107 3.74 1.90 19.26
CA LEU A 107 3.56 0.45 19.09
C LEU A 107 2.34 -0.01 19.89
N GLU A 108 1.46 -0.76 19.25
CA GLU A 108 0.39 -1.52 19.86
C GLU A 108 0.80 -2.98 19.89
N ILE A 109 0.67 -3.60 21.06
CA ILE A 109 1.10 -4.96 21.33
C ILE A 109 -0.12 -5.74 21.78
N TYR A 110 -0.37 -6.88 21.13
CA TYR A 110 -1.46 -7.78 21.44
C TYR A 110 -0.92 -9.18 21.73
N SER A 111 -1.31 -9.76 22.86
CA SER A 111 -1.08 -11.16 23.19
C SER A 111 -2.33 -11.98 22.86
N ILE A 112 -2.29 -12.74 21.77
CA ILE A 112 -3.42 -13.55 21.29
C ILE A 112 -2.96 -15.00 21.21
N GLY A 113 -3.65 -15.89 21.93
CA GLY A 113 -3.37 -17.33 21.92
C GLY A 113 -1.93 -17.68 22.30
N GLY A 114 -1.34 -16.94 23.25
CA GLY A 114 0.05 -17.16 23.67
C GLY A 114 1.09 -16.70 22.63
N THR A 115 0.72 -15.81 21.70
CA THR A 115 1.64 -15.21 20.74
C THR A 115 1.48 -13.70 20.67
N LEU A 116 2.55 -13.01 20.31
CA LEU A 116 2.62 -11.57 20.15
C LEU A 116 2.27 -11.17 18.72
N ASN A 117 1.41 -10.17 18.60
CA ASN A 117 1.19 -9.39 17.40
C ASN A 117 1.52 -7.93 17.71
N ILE A 118 2.38 -7.34 16.90
CA ILE A 118 2.84 -5.95 17.11
C ILE A 118 2.42 -5.12 15.91
N VAL A 119 1.69 -4.05 16.18
CA VAL A 119 1.22 -3.08 15.21
C VAL A 119 1.93 -1.76 15.47
N ASN A 120 2.48 -1.14 14.44
CA ASN A 120 3.08 0.17 14.51
C ASN A 120 2.10 1.21 13.95
N GLU A 121 1.66 2.14 14.79
CA GLU A 121 0.91 3.31 14.35
C GLU A 121 1.88 4.44 14.03
N ILE A 122 1.95 4.84 12.76
CA ILE A 122 2.92 5.79 12.23
C ILE A 122 2.22 6.87 11.40
N ASP A 123 2.71 8.09 11.45
CA ASP A 123 2.26 9.20 10.58
C ASP A 123 2.48 8.86 9.10
N ILE A 124 1.51 9.22 8.25
CA ILE A 124 1.52 8.88 6.82
C ILE A 124 2.77 9.42 6.12
N GLU A 125 3.24 10.62 6.46
CA GLU A 125 4.44 11.19 5.82
C GLU A 125 5.70 10.37 6.15
N ASN A 126 5.85 9.97 7.42
CA ASN A 126 6.95 9.09 7.83
C ASN A 126 6.88 7.69 7.19
N TYR A 127 5.68 7.15 6.98
CA TYR A 127 5.50 5.88 6.29
C TYR A 127 5.81 6.00 4.79
N LEU A 128 5.36 7.09 4.14
CA LEU A 128 5.48 7.32 2.71
C LEU A 128 6.94 7.30 2.24
N GLU A 129 7.83 8.02 2.92
CA GLU A 129 9.26 8.07 2.58
C GLU A 129 9.89 6.66 2.59
N ARG A 130 9.51 5.85 3.60
CA ARG A 130 9.98 4.47 3.76
C ARG A 130 9.39 3.57 2.67
N HIS A 131 8.10 3.72 2.39
CA HIS A 131 7.38 2.93 1.38
C HIS A 131 7.94 3.12 -0.03
N LEU A 132 8.27 4.36 -0.41
CA LEU A 132 8.78 4.70 -1.73
C LEU A 132 10.24 4.30 -1.95
N GLY A 133 11.07 4.30 -0.90
CA GLY A 133 12.46 3.86 -0.98
C GLY A 133 12.61 2.41 -1.49
N GLU A 134 11.61 1.56 -1.25
CA GLU A 134 11.63 0.16 -1.71
C GLU A 134 11.20 -0.02 -3.18
N LYS A 135 10.72 1.03 -3.85
CA LYS A 135 10.07 0.95 -5.18
C LYS A 135 11.03 1.10 -6.36
N GLY A 136 12.33 1.24 -6.11
CA GLY A 136 13.33 1.32 -7.18
C GLY A 136 13.26 2.60 -8.01
N LEU A 137 12.80 3.71 -7.41
CA LEU A 137 12.52 4.97 -8.11
C LEU A 137 13.73 5.93 -8.14
N GLN A 138 14.89 5.54 -7.63
CA GLN A 138 16.03 6.44 -7.41
C GLN A 138 16.53 7.18 -8.67
N ASN A 139 16.32 6.64 -9.86
CA ASN A 139 16.78 7.22 -11.13
C ASN A 139 15.69 8.03 -11.86
N GLN A 140 14.51 8.22 -11.25
CA GLN A 140 13.42 8.96 -11.87
C GLN A 140 13.64 10.48 -11.78
N LYS A 141 13.02 11.21 -12.71
CA LYS A 141 13.08 12.69 -12.73
C LYS A 141 12.39 13.28 -11.48
N PRO A 142 12.84 14.45 -10.97
CA PRO A 142 12.24 15.06 -9.79
C PRO A 142 10.71 15.19 -9.81
N HIS A 143 10.14 15.74 -10.89
CA HIS A 143 8.68 15.86 -11.00
C HIS A 143 7.94 14.52 -11.11
N THR A 144 8.60 13.47 -11.60
CA THR A 144 8.05 12.11 -11.58
C THR A 144 7.98 11.57 -10.16
N LEU A 145 9.02 11.81 -9.35
CA LEU A 145 9.03 11.44 -7.93
C LEU A 145 7.96 12.20 -7.14
N GLU A 146 7.76 13.48 -7.42
CA GLU A 146 6.71 14.30 -6.79
C GLU A 146 5.31 13.77 -7.12
N ALA A 147 5.04 13.47 -8.40
CA ALA A 147 3.77 12.86 -8.81
C ALA A 147 3.52 11.51 -8.14
N VAL A 148 4.55 10.64 -8.07
CA VAL A 148 4.45 9.35 -7.38
C VAL A 148 4.26 9.53 -5.87
N ALA A 149 4.86 10.54 -5.25
CA ALA A 149 4.65 10.84 -3.84
C ALA A 149 3.20 11.24 -3.55
N ILE A 150 2.61 12.11 -4.37
CA ILE A 150 1.19 12.50 -4.26
C ILE A 150 0.28 11.26 -4.45
N ILE A 151 0.56 10.44 -5.45
CA ILE A 151 -0.21 9.21 -5.74
C ILE A 151 -0.13 8.23 -4.58
N ALA A 152 1.07 7.94 -4.08
CA ALA A 152 1.25 7.02 -2.96
C ALA A 152 0.60 7.57 -1.69
N ARG A 153 0.76 8.86 -1.37
CA ARG A 153 0.10 9.52 -0.25
C ARG A 153 -1.42 9.40 -0.33
N THR A 154 -1.99 9.67 -1.50
CA THR A 154 -3.44 9.51 -1.73
C THR A 154 -3.92 8.10 -1.41
N HIS A 155 -3.15 7.08 -1.81
CA HIS A 155 -3.49 5.68 -1.52
C HIS A 155 -3.42 5.41 -0.01
N LEU A 156 -2.42 5.94 0.70
CA LEU A 156 -2.28 5.79 2.15
C LEU A 156 -3.44 6.44 2.91
N HIS A 157 -3.92 7.61 2.47
CA HIS A 157 -5.13 8.21 3.02
C HIS A 157 -6.37 7.35 2.75
N TYR A 158 -6.53 6.85 1.52
CA TYR A 158 -7.64 5.97 1.16
C TYR A 158 -7.72 4.71 2.03
N ILE A 159 -6.58 4.03 2.27
CA ILE A 159 -6.56 2.82 3.11
C ILE A 159 -6.72 3.15 4.60
N ALA A 160 -6.20 4.28 5.07
CA ALA A 160 -6.36 4.72 6.45
C ALA A 160 -7.84 5.03 6.75
N GLU A 161 -8.53 5.76 5.86
CA GLU A 161 -9.96 6.07 6.01
C GLU A 161 -10.83 4.80 5.99
N ARG A 162 -10.62 3.91 5.02
CA ARG A 162 -11.42 2.66 4.93
C ARG A 162 -11.14 1.67 6.05
N GLY A 163 -9.92 1.70 6.57
CA GLY A 163 -9.46 0.79 7.61
C GLY A 163 -9.45 1.42 9.00
N ALA A 164 -10.17 2.52 9.25
CA ALA A 164 -10.09 3.28 10.50
C ALA A 164 -10.30 2.42 11.76
N TYR A 165 -11.13 1.37 11.67
CA TYR A 165 -11.43 0.44 12.75
C TYR A 165 -10.69 -0.91 12.65
N ALA A 166 -9.86 -1.09 11.64
CA ALA A 166 -9.04 -2.30 11.51
C ALA A 166 -7.87 -2.24 12.50
N THR A 167 -7.53 -3.38 13.11
CA THR A 167 -6.34 -3.52 13.97
C THR A 167 -5.06 -3.09 13.25
N TRP A 168 -4.98 -3.31 11.94
CA TRP A 168 -3.93 -2.82 11.05
C TRP A 168 -4.45 -2.73 9.61
N GLN A 169 -3.90 -1.83 8.79
CA GLN A 169 -4.31 -1.67 7.39
C GLN A 169 -3.31 -2.26 6.40
N VAL A 170 -2.01 -2.27 6.74
CA VAL A 170 -0.96 -2.84 5.87
C VAL A 170 0.02 -3.73 6.65
N PRO A 171 0.51 -4.83 6.06
CA PRO A 171 1.61 -5.57 6.65
C PRO A 171 2.95 -4.89 6.35
N LEU A 172 3.90 -4.99 7.29
CA LEU A 172 5.29 -4.62 7.03
C LEU A 172 5.91 -5.61 6.05
N THR A 173 6.78 -5.13 5.18
CA THR A 173 7.51 -6.01 4.26
C THR A 173 8.54 -6.84 5.05
N LYS A 174 8.95 -8.01 4.52
CA LYS A 174 9.99 -8.84 5.15
C LYS A 174 11.34 -8.12 5.37
N LYS A 175 11.57 -7.01 4.65
CA LYS A 175 12.79 -6.20 4.75
C LYS A 175 12.74 -5.18 5.88
N GLY A 176 11.58 -5.00 6.53
CA GLY A 176 11.39 -3.97 7.54
C GLY A 176 11.25 -2.58 6.95
N TYR A 177 11.51 -1.55 7.76
CA TYR A 177 11.56 -0.18 7.26
C TYR A 177 12.95 0.16 6.68
N PRO A 178 13.05 0.60 5.42
CA PRO A 178 14.33 1.05 4.88
C PRO A 178 14.84 2.30 5.59
N HIS A 179 16.17 2.44 5.63
CA HIS A 179 16.83 3.61 6.21
C HIS A 179 16.62 4.84 5.30
N PRO A 180 16.04 5.95 5.80
CA PRO A 180 15.68 7.10 4.97
C PRO A 180 16.85 7.75 4.23
N GLN A 181 18.04 7.74 4.83
CA GLN A 181 19.25 8.40 4.28
C GLN A 181 19.66 7.88 2.90
N LYS A 182 19.24 6.67 2.53
CA LYS A 182 19.54 6.07 1.23
C LYS A 182 18.75 6.68 0.06
N TYR A 183 17.69 7.44 0.34
CA TYR A 183 16.68 7.84 -0.65
C TYR A 183 16.38 9.35 -0.63
N GLN A 184 17.42 10.19 -0.69
CA GLN A 184 17.29 11.65 -0.55
C GLN A 184 16.37 12.29 -1.60
N SER A 185 16.42 11.89 -2.87
CA SER A 185 15.55 12.43 -3.91
C SER A 185 14.07 12.13 -3.65
N ILE A 186 13.77 10.93 -3.13
CA ILE A 186 12.42 10.51 -2.72
C ILE A 186 11.96 11.30 -1.49
N ALA A 187 12.83 11.45 -0.49
CA ALA A 187 12.52 12.25 0.70
C ALA A 187 12.23 13.72 0.34
N SER A 188 13.02 14.32 -0.56
CA SER A 188 12.77 15.67 -1.06
C SER A 188 11.44 15.76 -1.80
N ALA A 189 11.10 14.80 -2.67
CA ALA A 189 9.82 14.78 -3.38
C ALA A 189 8.61 14.63 -2.43
N ALA A 190 8.72 13.78 -1.41
CA ALA A 190 7.71 13.64 -0.38
C ALA A 190 7.52 14.95 0.39
N LYS A 191 8.63 15.60 0.79
CA LYS A 191 8.62 16.89 1.49
C LYS A 191 8.04 18.02 0.65
N ASN A 192 8.42 18.14 -0.62
CA ASN A 192 7.93 19.19 -1.54
C ASN A 192 6.42 19.09 -1.79
N THR A 193 5.87 17.88 -1.68
CA THR A 193 4.44 17.59 -1.92
C THR A 193 3.70 17.27 -0.62
N ARG A 194 4.25 17.64 0.54
CA ARG A 194 3.68 17.30 1.86
C ARG A 194 2.22 17.71 1.95
N GLY A 195 1.37 16.79 2.38
CA GLY A 195 -0.09 17.01 2.49
C GLY A 195 -0.85 17.11 1.16
N GLN A 196 -0.19 17.08 0.00
CA GLN A 196 -0.88 17.08 -1.29
C GLN A 196 -1.39 15.68 -1.61
N ILE A 197 -2.72 15.57 -1.77
CA ILE A 197 -3.43 14.36 -2.16
C ILE A 197 -4.36 14.65 -3.34
N LEU A 198 -4.69 13.61 -4.09
CA LEU A 198 -5.74 13.65 -5.10
C LEU A 198 -7.07 13.31 -4.45
N THR A 199 -8.13 13.98 -4.87
CA THR A 199 -9.49 13.65 -4.47
C THR A 199 -10.36 13.41 -5.70
N TYR A 200 -11.34 12.53 -5.55
CA TYR A 200 -12.38 12.32 -6.54
C TYR A 200 -13.72 12.32 -5.80
N LYS A 201 -14.64 13.18 -6.23
CA LYS A 201 -15.91 13.43 -5.51
C LYS A 201 -15.69 13.79 -4.03
N GLY A 202 -14.66 14.60 -3.77
CA GLY A 202 -14.35 15.12 -2.42
C GLY A 202 -13.68 14.13 -1.47
N LYS A 203 -13.30 12.93 -1.92
CA LYS A 203 -12.63 11.91 -1.08
C LYS A 203 -11.35 11.37 -1.72
N PRO A 204 -10.34 10.93 -0.95
CA PRO A 204 -9.25 10.16 -1.49
C PRO A 204 -9.76 8.83 -2.05
N PHE A 205 -9.07 8.32 -3.06
CA PHE A 205 -9.48 7.13 -3.81
C PHE A 205 -8.27 6.20 -4.00
N PRO A 206 -8.47 4.91 -4.32
CA PRO A 206 -7.36 4.01 -4.53
C PRO A 206 -6.55 4.43 -5.76
N THR A 207 -5.32 4.85 -5.52
CA THR A 207 -4.35 5.25 -6.54
C THR A 207 -3.21 4.23 -6.65
N THR A 208 -2.62 4.16 -7.83
CA THR A 208 -1.41 3.36 -8.11
C THR A 208 -0.71 3.96 -9.32
N TRP A 209 0.43 3.42 -9.70
CA TRP A 209 1.15 3.77 -10.91
C TRP A 209 1.61 2.50 -11.62
N THR A 210 1.94 2.62 -12.90
CA THR A 210 2.43 1.52 -13.74
C THR A 210 3.72 1.91 -14.45
N ALA A 211 4.58 0.94 -14.77
CA ALA A 211 5.84 1.23 -15.45
C ALA A 211 5.62 1.70 -16.90
N ASN A 212 4.68 1.09 -17.61
CA ASN A 212 4.26 1.53 -18.94
C ASN A 212 2.83 1.04 -19.23
N ALA A 213 1.89 1.97 -19.44
CA ALA A 213 0.49 1.68 -19.68
C ALA A 213 0.15 1.29 -21.13
N ALA A 214 1.12 1.19 -22.04
CA ALA A 214 0.89 0.90 -23.46
C ALA A 214 -0.11 1.87 -24.14
N GLY A 215 0.00 3.17 -23.80
CA GLY A 215 -0.76 4.27 -24.39
C GLY A 215 -2.12 4.58 -23.75
N GLU A 216 -2.60 3.73 -22.84
CA GLU A 216 -3.92 3.88 -22.22
C GLU A 216 -3.94 3.26 -20.83
N THR A 217 -4.41 4.01 -19.83
CA THR A 217 -4.65 3.50 -18.48
C THR A 217 -6.11 3.09 -18.31
N VAL A 218 -6.38 2.21 -17.36
CA VAL A 218 -7.72 1.77 -16.96
C VAL A 218 -8.02 2.23 -15.55
N SER A 219 -9.29 2.52 -15.27
CA SER A 219 -9.71 2.89 -13.91
C SER A 219 -9.48 1.74 -12.93
N TYR A 220 -9.17 2.09 -11.67
CA TYR A 220 -9.04 1.09 -10.61
C TYR A 220 -10.32 0.26 -10.46
N SER A 221 -11.49 0.90 -10.53
CA SER A 221 -12.77 0.20 -10.39
C SER A 221 -13.01 -0.85 -11.48
N ALA A 222 -12.64 -0.56 -12.73
CA ALA A 222 -12.81 -1.50 -13.83
C ALA A 222 -11.81 -2.67 -13.73
N MET A 223 -10.55 -2.38 -13.38
CA MET A 223 -9.52 -3.41 -13.28
C MET A 223 -9.71 -4.35 -12.08
N PHE A 224 -10.11 -3.81 -10.92
CA PHE A 224 -10.29 -4.58 -9.70
C PHE A 224 -11.75 -5.02 -9.45
N ARG A 225 -12.69 -4.60 -10.31
CA ARG A 225 -14.14 -4.84 -10.20
C ARG A 225 -14.71 -4.48 -8.82
N LYS A 226 -14.24 -3.36 -8.24
CA LYS A 226 -14.60 -2.88 -6.90
C LYS A 226 -14.91 -1.39 -6.93
N GLY A 227 -15.86 -0.95 -6.12
CA GLY A 227 -16.11 0.50 -5.91
C GLY A 227 -16.60 1.22 -7.16
N LYS A 228 -17.62 0.68 -7.85
CA LYS A 228 -18.15 1.27 -9.08
C LYS A 228 -18.43 2.78 -8.89
N ASN A 229 -17.88 3.61 -9.76
CA ASN A 229 -17.99 5.07 -9.76
C ASN A 229 -17.33 5.80 -8.56
N GLU A 230 -16.45 5.14 -7.81
CA GLU A 230 -15.67 5.73 -6.70
C GLU A 230 -14.26 6.14 -7.12
N THR A 231 -13.88 5.91 -8.38
CA THR A 231 -12.54 6.21 -8.92
C THR A 231 -12.64 6.98 -10.22
N PRO A 232 -11.67 7.85 -10.54
CA PRO A 232 -11.58 8.49 -11.85
C PRO A 232 -11.54 7.46 -13.00
N PRO A 233 -11.97 7.83 -14.21
CA PRO A 233 -11.78 7.01 -15.40
C PRO A 233 -10.29 6.86 -15.73
N GLY A 234 -9.97 5.88 -16.59
CA GLY A 234 -8.66 5.78 -17.21
C GLY A 234 -8.38 6.95 -18.15
N ALA A 235 -7.10 7.13 -18.51
CA ALA A 235 -6.63 8.19 -19.39
C ALA A 235 -5.94 7.61 -20.62
N SER A 236 -6.14 8.23 -21.78
CA SER A 236 -5.51 7.84 -23.04
C SER A 236 -4.53 8.92 -23.51
N LEU A 237 -3.28 8.52 -23.80
CA LEU A 237 -2.29 9.41 -24.41
C LEU A 237 -2.46 9.37 -25.92
N LEU A 238 -2.60 10.53 -26.57
CA LEU A 238 -2.70 10.61 -28.02
C LEU A 238 -1.32 10.94 -28.65
N PRO A 239 -0.91 10.25 -29.74
CA PRO A 239 -1.56 9.08 -30.34
C PRO A 239 -1.21 7.77 -29.58
N SER A 240 -2.24 7.03 -29.15
CA SER A 240 -2.10 5.86 -28.28
C SER A 240 -1.42 4.67 -28.95
N HIS A 241 -1.58 4.52 -30.26
CA HIS A 241 -0.95 3.45 -31.03
C HIS A 241 0.59 3.54 -31.01
N MET A 242 1.12 4.76 -31.23
CA MET A 242 2.56 5.03 -31.23
C MET A 242 3.22 4.86 -29.86
N THR A 243 2.44 4.90 -28.78
CA THR A 243 2.93 4.68 -27.42
C THR A 243 2.80 3.23 -26.99
N ARG A 244 1.81 2.49 -27.52
CA ARG A 244 1.61 1.06 -27.30
C ARG A 244 2.77 0.20 -27.77
N GLU A 245 3.26 0.44 -28.99
CA GLU A 245 4.31 -0.40 -29.62
C GLU A 245 5.72 -0.13 -29.11
N ARG A 246 5.92 0.88 -28.27
CA ARG A 246 7.25 1.22 -27.72
C ARG A 246 7.83 0.14 -26.82
N LYS A 247 6.98 -0.71 -26.26
CA LYS A 247 7.38 -1.75 -25.30
C LYS A 247 6.54 -2.99 -25.51
N THR A 248 7.07 -3.95 -26.24
CA THR A 248 6.41 -5.23 -26.53
C THR A 248 7.08 -6.36 -25.76
N TRP A 249 6.35 -7.44 -25.56
CA TRP A 249 6.85 -8.69 -25.00
C TRP A 249 6.08 -9.89 -25.57
N SER A 250 6.72 -11.05 -25.54
CA SER A 250 6.07 -12.31 -25.91
C SER A 250 6.41 -13.40 -24.90
N LEU A 251 5.44 -14.27 -24.63
CA LEU A 251 5.56 -15.43 -23.76
C LEU A 251 4.96 -16.64 -24.46
N SER A 252 5.78 -17.68 -24.64
CA SER A 252 5.34 -18.93 -25.26
C SER A 252 5.45 -20.10 -24.29
N LEU A 253 4.31 -20.70 -23.95
CA LEU A 253 4.18 -21.78 -22.97
C LEU A 253 3.55 -23.00 -23.63
N ARG A 254 3.89 -24.19 -23.13
CA ARG A 254 3.08 -25.38 -23.42
C ARG A 254 1.84 -25.41 -22.51
N PRO A 255 0.69 -25.96 -22.97
CA PRO A 255 -0.54 -26.03 -22.20
C PRO A 255 -0.38 -26.65 -20.80
N GLU A 256 0.49 -27.65 -20.67
CA GLU A 256 0.69 -28.38 -19.40
C GLU A 256 1.18 -27.46 -18.27
N ARG A 257 1.89 -26.37 -18.61
CA ARG A 257 2.36 -25.37 -17.62
C ARG A 257 1.22 -24.57 -17.01
N LEU A 258 0.04 -24.55 -17.65
CA LEU A 258 -1.11 -23.80 -17.20
C LEU A 258 -2.13 -24.67 -16.45
N LEU A 259 -2.11 -26.00 -16.61
CA LEU A 259 -3.07 -26.91 -15.96
C LEU A 259 -3.09 -26.73 -14.44
N ASP A 260 -1.92 -26.72 -13.81
CA ASP A 260 -1.79 -26.49 -12.36
C ASP A 260 -2.18 -25.05 -11.95
N VAL A 261 -1.98 -24.09 -12.83
CA VAL A 261 -2.30 -22.67 -12.57
C VAL A 261 -3.82 -22.45 -12.56
N VAL A 262 -4.54 -23.16 -13.45
CA VAL A 262 -5.99 -23.01 -13.63
C VAL A 262 -6.78 -24.08 -12.91
N ASP A 263 -6.13 -25.10 -12.34
CA ASP A 263 -6.77 -26.20 -11.63
C ASP A 263 -7.82 -26.90 -12.51
N LEU A 264 -7.39 -27.25 -13.73
CA LEU A 264 -8.18 -28.01 -14.72
C LEU A 264 -7.34 -29.17 -15.27
N PRO A 265 -7.98 -30.33 -15.57
CA PRO A 265 -7.29 -31.48 -16.17
C PRO A 265 -6.93 -31.25 -17.64
N ASP A 266 -7.72 -30.44 -18.33
CA ASP A 266 -7.52 -30.02 -19.72
C ASP A 266 -8.17 -28.65 -19.97
N PHE A 267 -7.78 -28.00 -21.06
CA PHE A 267 -8.51 -26.89 -21.65
C PHE A 267 -8.18 -26.80 -23.15
N SER A 268 -9.15 -26.34 -23.94
CA SER A 268 -9.02 -26.15 -25.39
C SER A 268 -9.23 -24.69 -25.82
N GLN A 269 -9.84 -23.87 -24.98
CA GLN A 269 -10.14 -22.47 -25.27
C GLN A 269 -9.68 -21.54 -24.15
N ILE A 270 -9.14 -20.38 -24.54
CA ILE A 270 -8.81 -19.28 -23.64
C ILE A 270 -9.56 -18.03 -24.11
N GLU A 271 -10.43 -17.50 -23.26
CA GLU A 271 -11.15 -16.25 -23.48
C GLU A 271 -10.59 -15.15 -22.56
N LEU A 272 -10.44 -13.94 -23.11
CA LEU A 272 -9.92 -12.78 -22.37
C LEU A 272 -11.05 -11.81 -22.04
N PHE A 273 -11.22 -11.51 -20.76
CA PHE A 273 -12.16 -10.49 -20.30
C PHE A 273 -11.47 -9.12 -20.19
N HIS A 274 -11.99 -8.16 -20.94
CA HIS A 274 -11.43 -6.82 -21.03
C HIS A 274 -12.25 -5.83 -20.21
N ALA A 275 -11.57 -4.88 -19.57
CA ALA A 275 -12.23 -3.75 -18.94
C ALA A 275 -12.92 -2.91 -20.02
N GLU A 276 -14.17 -2.54 -19.75
CA GLU A 276 -15.07 -1.87 -20.69
C GLU A 276 -14.40 -0.67 -21.40
N GLY A 277 -14.45 -0.67 -22.74
CA GLY A 277 -13.86 0.38 -23.57
C GLY A 277 -12.33 0.35 -23.68
N THR A 278 -11.65 -0.64 -23.09
CA THR A 278 -10.17 -0.72 -23.09
C THR A 278 -9.67 -2.08 -23.59
N ARG A 279 -8.37 -2.18 -23.88
CA ARG A 279 -7.66 -3.46 -24.16
C ARG A 279 -7.10 -4.12 -22.91
N LYS A 280 -7.42 -3.62 -21.71
CA LYS A 280 -6.85 -4.12 -20.46
C LYS A 280 -7.61 -5.36 -20.00
N VAL A 281 -6.93 -6.49 -19.97
CA VAL A 281 -7.45 -7.78 -19.51
C VAL A 281 -7.51 -7.81 -17.99
N TYR A 282 -8.70 -7.96 -17.40
CA TYR A 282 -8.84 -8.10 -15.95
C TYR A 282 -8.96 -9.57 -15.50
N ALA A 283 -9.37 -10.47 -16.40
CA ALA A 283 -9.51 -11.90 -16.12
C ALA A 283 -9.41 -12.73 -17.41
N LEU A 284 -9.17 -14.03 -17.23
CA LEU A 284 -9.13 -15.03 -18.29
C LEU A 284 -10.07 -16.18 -17.92
N ARG A 285 -10.74 -16.74 -18.93
CA ARG A 285 -11.49 -18.00 -18.81
C ARG A 285 -10.79 -19.09 -19.60
N PHE A 286 -10.53 -20.21 -18.93
CA PHE A 286 -10.03 -21.44 -19.54
C PHE A 286 -11.18 -22.42 -19.60
N SER A 287 -11.49 -22.95 -20.78
CA SER A 287 -12.58 -23.91 -20.98
C SER A 287 -12.05 -25.21 -21.56
N GLY A 288 -12.45 -26.34 -20.98
CA GLY A 288 -12.16 -27.69 -21.43
C GLY A 288 -13.41 -28.56 -21.41
N ASP A 289 -13.24 -29.87 -21.61
CA ASP A 289 -14.37 -30.79 -21.77
C ASP A 289 -15.15 -30.97 -20.45
N LYS A 290 -14.45 -30.81 -19.32
CA LYS A 290 -15.00 -31.02 -17.97
C LYS A 290 -15.45 -29.74 -17.27
N GLY A 291 -15.45 -28.61 -17.97
CA GLY A 291 -15.92 -27.32 -17.44
C GLY A 291 -14.98 -26.16 -17.77
N TYR A 292 -15.07 -25.10 -16.97
CA TYR A 292 -14.26 -23.90 -17.15
C TYR A 292 -13.74 -23.36 -15.82
N LYS A 293 -12.67 -22.56 -15.89
CA LYS A 293 -12.12 -21.80 -14.78
C LYS A 293 -11.89 -20.35 -15.15
N ASP A 294 -12.41 -19.46 -14.32
CA ASP A 294 -12.08 -18.03 -14.37
C ASP A 294 -10.92 -17.72 -13.42
N VAL A 295 -9.90 -17.04 -13.94
CA VAL A 295 -8.74 -16.60 -13.16
C VAL A 295 -8.56 -15.10 -13.36
N ASP A 296 -8.51 -14.34 -12.27
CA ASP A 296 -8.19 -12.91 -12.34
C ASP A 296 -6.73 -12.71 -12.80
N PHE A 297 -6.49 -11.60 -13.52
CA PHE A 297 -5.18 -11.31 -14.08
C PHE A 297 -4.07 -11.28 -13.02
N PHE A 298 -4.34 -10.80 -11.81
CA PHE A 298 -3.32 -10.67 -10.76
C PHE A 298 -2.86 -12.03 -10.25
N ARG A 299 -3.80 -12.96 -10.02
CA ARG A 299 -3.47 -14.35 -9.65
C ARG A 299 -2.72 -15.05 -10.77
N PHE A 300 -3.17 -14.87 -12.01
CA PHE A 300 -2.52 -15.47 -13.18
C PHE A 300 -1.08 -14.96 -13.37
N GLN A 301 -0.88 -13.64 -13.33
CA GLN A 301 0.43 -13.01 -13.41
C GLN A 301 1.34 -13.43 -12.25
N LYS A 302 0.80 -13.55 -11.03
CA LYS A 302 1.58 -14.01 -9.87
C LYS A 302 2.03 -15.45 -10.04
N ALA A 303 1.19 -16.33 -10.58
CA ALA A 303 1.52 -17.73 -10.80
C ALA A 303 2.60 -17.90 -11.88
N LEU A 304 2.55 -17.12 -12.96
CA LEU A 304 3.55 -17.17 -14.03
C LEU A 304 4.82 -16.37 -13.70
N GLY A 305 4.70 -15.33 -12.88
CA GLY A 305 5.73 -14.34 -12.62
C GLY A 305 5.61 -13.11 -13.54
N SER A 306 5.69 -11.92 -12.94
CA SER A 306 5.55 -10.63 -13.63
C SER A 306 6.68 -10.31 -14.62
N HIS A 307 7.79 -11.06 -14.59
CA HIS A 307 8.88 -10.92 -15.56
C HIS A 307 8.57 -11.61 -16.90
N LEU A 308 7.68 -12.62 -16.88
CA LEU A 308 7.21 -13.37 -18.06
C LEU A 308 5.93 -12.74 -18.62
N LEU A 309 4.86 -12.71 -17.82
CA LEU A 309 3.61 -12.04 -18.19
C LEU A 309 3.70 -10.59 -17.68
N ARG A 310 4.21 -9.69 -18.50
CA ARG A 310 4.66 -8.36 -18.03
C ARG A 310 3.55 -7.34 -17.85
N SER A 311 2.44 -7.49 -18.55
CA SER A 311 1.32 -6.54 -18.49
C SER A 311 -0.02 -7.19 -18.73
N ASN A 312 -1.09 -6.41 -18.53
CA ASN A 312 -2.48 -6.78 -18.81
C ASN A 312 -3.00 -6.30 -20.18
N ASP A 313 -2.12 -5.90 -21.10
CA ASP A 313 -2.48 -5.56 -22.48
C ASP A 313 -1.82 -6.58 -23.38
N PHE A 314 -2.55 -7.64 -23.72
CA PHE A 314 -2.02 -8.73 -24.53
C PHE A 314 -3.12 -9.46 -25.29
N THR A 315 -2.71 -10.15 -26.35
CA THR A 315 -3.52 -11.15 -27.05
C THR A 315 -2.97 -12.55 -26.76
N VAL A 316 -3.80 -13.56 -26.96
CA VAL A 316 -3.44 -14.97 -26.82
C VAL A 316 -3.77 -15.70 -28.13
N SER A 317 -2.87 -16.59 -28.55
CA SER A 317 -3.07 -17.42 -29.74
C SER A 317 -2.48 -18.81 -29.52
N LEU A 318 -3.08 -19.83 -30.14
CA LEU A 318 -2.51 -21.17 -30.21
C LEU A 318 -1.67 -21.28 -31.49
N GLN A 319 -0.39 -21.62 -31.35
CA GLN A 319 0.56 -21.81 -32.44
C GLN A 319 1.18 -23.20 -32.30
N GLY A 320 0.65 -24.16 -33.06
CA GLY A 320 1.04 -25.57 -32.92
C GLY A 320 0.69 -26.12 -31.54
N ASP A 321 1.69 -26.65 -30.84
CA ASP A 321 1.59 -27.19 -29.48
C ASP A 321 1.80 -26.12 -28.39
N ARG A 322 1.83 -24.83 -28.74
CA ARG A 322 2.17 -23.75 -27.81
C ARG A 322 1.10 -22.67 -27.76
N ILE A 323 0.92 -22.12 -26.56
CA ILE A 323 0.13 -20.93 -26.31
C ILE A 323 1.08 -19.74 -26.31
N VAL A 324 0.81 -18.78 -27.19
CA VAL A 324 1.61 -17.57 -27.36
C VAL A 324 0.82 -16.36 -26.90
N PHE A 325 1.33 -15.71 -25.87
CA PHE A 325 0.89 -14.41 -25.40
C PHE A 325 1.76 -13.32 -26.03
N SER A 326 1.12 -12.32 -26.62
CA SER A 326 1.78 -11.17 -27.25
C SER A 326 1.26 -9.90 -26.62
N GLY A 327 2.10 -9.19 -25.87
CA GLY A 327 1.66 -8.07 -25.05
C GLY A 327 2.50 -6.81 -25.14
N TYR A 328 1.97 -5.77 -24.48
CA TYR A 328 2.42 -4.39 -24.60
C TYR A 328 2.48 -3.71 -23.24
N GLY A 329 3.49 -2.88 -23.02
CA GLY A 329 3.72 -2.19 -21.76
C GLY A 329 4.27 -3.08 -20.66
N GLU A 330 4.18 -2.58 -19.42
CA GLU A 330 4.66 -3.25 -18.21
C GLU A 330 3.88 -2.76 -16.99
N GLY A 331 3.43 -3.72 -16.16
CA GLY A 331 2.57 -3.47 -15.02
C GLY A 331 1.07 -3.62 -15.34
N ILE A 332 0.23 -3.11 -14.47
CA ILE A 332 -1.22 -3.39 -14.46
C ILE A 332 -2.05 -2.32 -15.18
N GLY A 333 -1.41 -1.29 -15.74
CA GLY A 333 -2.11 -0.28 -16.55
C GLY A 333 -3.08 0.61 -15.77
N VAL A 334 -3.03 0.65 -14.43
CA VAL A 334 -3.92 1.47 -13.59
C VAL A 334 -3.18 2.71 -13.10
N GLY A 335 -3.86 3.85 -13.06
CA GLY A 335 -3.36 5.06 -12.42
C GLY A 335 -2.43 5.87 -13.33
N LEU A 336 -1.25 6.23 -12.82
CA LEU A 336 -0.22 6.99 -13.56
C LEU A 336 0.62 6.12 -14.48
#